data_AF-V2W7P0-F1
#
_entry.id   AF-V2W7P0-F1
#
_cell.length_a   1.000
_cell.length_b   1.000
_cell.length_c   1.000
_cell.angle_alpha   90.00
_cell.angle_beta   90.00
_cell.angle_gamma   90.00
#
_symmetry.space_group_name_H-M   'P 1'
#
loop_
_entity.id
_entity.type
_entity.pdbx_description
1 polymer ?
#
loop_
_entity_poly.entity_id
_entity_poly.type
_entity_poly.pdbx_seq_one_letter_code
_entity_poly.pdbx_strand_id
1 'polypeptide(L)'
;MNIKEKSLTKYRIDLRNDVVNILGPNLELNECEIISNCETEAIAIAGIKMNGGVFEQNRSLVNFNFEKAHFNNVLFKGNYIGCDFGDWDLEERSSISNCDFSLALLDGCRFLRCDPNYIQFPKWPCFTIISPCEARQYVLSRNWPEKIGVILSIYTDTDPECVAVTGDASRIAKKNRITLLELRELLLKIPNILIVD
;
A
#
# COMPACT_ATOMS: atom_id res chain seq x y z
N MET A 1 -8.70 -7.59 20.28
CA MET A 1 -10.06 -8.15 19.97
C MET A 1 -9.87 -9.39 19.11
N ASN A 2 -10.74 -10.40 19.17
CA ASN A 2 -10.63 -11.57 18.29
C ASN A 2 -11.98 -11.80 17.59
N ILE A 3 -12.00 -11.67 16.27
CA ILE A 3 -13.19 -11.87 15.44
C ILE A 3 -12.85 -12.95 14.43
N LYS A 4 -13.59 -14.06 14.47
CA LYS A 4 -13.36 -15.23 13.63
C LYS A 4 -14.67 -15.87 13.21
N GLU A 5 -14.65 -16.59 12.08
CA GLU A 5 -15.73 -17.47 11.60
C GLU A 5 -17.10 -16.80 11.60
N LYS A 6 -17.15 -15.59 11.01
CA LYS A 6 -18.36 -14.77 10.94
C LYS A 6 -18.45 -14.11 9.58
N SER A 7 -19.68 -13.90 9.13
CA SER A 7 -20.00 -12.96 8.07
C SER A 7 -20.67 -11.74 8.70
N LEU A 8 -20.07 -10.58 8.53
CA LEU A 8 -20.55 -9.31 9.05
C LEU A 8 -20.89 -8.40 7.88
N THR A 9 -22.01 -7.69 7.98
CA THR A 9 -22.46 -6.76 6.95
C THR A 9 -22.78 -5.41 7.57
N LYS A 10 -22.19 -4.32 7.06
CA LYS A 10 -22.42 -2.94 7.54
C LYS A 10 -22.12 -2.73 9.02
N TYR A 11 -21.14 -3.48 9.54
CA TYR A 11 -20.61 -3.31 10.89
C TYR A 11 -19.39 -2.40 10.90
N ARG A 12 -19.28 -1.61 11.98
CA ARG A 12 -18.06 -0.91 12.35
C ARG A 12 -17.27 -1.73 13.37
N ILE A 13 -15.97 -1.85 13.12
CA ILE A 13 -15.01 -2.59 13.94
C ILE A 13 -13.87 -1.64 14.30
N ASP A 14 -13.77 -1.28 15.58
CA ASP A 14 -12.69 -0.42 16.08
C ASP A 14 -11.54 -1.28 16.66
N LEU A 15 -10.36 -1.21 16.05
CA LEU A 15 -9.16 -1.90 16.53
C LEU A 15 -8.39 -0.99 17.50
N ARG A 16 -8.04 -1.55 18.67
CA ARG A 16 -7.40 -0.81 19.76
C ARG A 16 -5.97 -1.30 19.98
N ASN A 17 -5.05 -0.37 20.19
CA ASN A 17 -3.61 -0.67 20.33
C ASN A 17 -3.22 -1.31 21.68
N ASP A 18 -4.14 -1.35 22.65
CA ASP A 18 -3.91 -1.91 24.00
C ASP A 18 -3.99 -3.44 24.01
N VAL A 19 -4.42 -4.05 22.91
CA VAL A 19 -4.57 -5.50 22.75
C VAL A 19 -4.15 -5.91 21.35
N VAL A 20 -3.74 -7.18 21.19
CA VAL A 20 -3.59 -7.75 19.85
C VAL A 20 -4.98 -7.98 19.24
N ASN A 21 -5.18 -7.48 18.03
CA ASN A 21 -6.41 -7.62 17.26
C ASN A 21 -6.24 -8.68 16.19
N ILE A 22 -6.89 -9.82 16.40
CA ILE A 22 -6.86 -10.94 15.46
C ILE A 22 -8.13 -10.89 14.62
N LEU A 23 -7.96 -10.71 13.32
CA LEU A 23 -9.04 -10.71 12.32
C LEU A 23 -8.96 -11.99 11.50
N GLY A 24 -9.94 -12.88 11.68
CA GLY A 24 -9.97 -14.22 11.10
C GLY A 24 -9.65 -15.33 12.12
N PRO A 25 -9.62 -16.60 11.69
CA PRO A 25 -9.78 -17.05 10.30
C PRO A 25 -11.23 -16.93 9.79
N ASN A 26 -11.38 -17.01 8.47
CA ASN A 26 -12.68 -17.07 7.77
C ASN A 26 -13.66 -15.95 8.15
N LEU A 27 -13.14 -14.73 8.26
CA LEU A 27 -13.96 -13.55 8.54
C LEU A 27 -14.35 -12.87 7.23
N GLU A 28 -15.65 -12.83 6.95
CA GLU A 28 -16.21 -12.11 5.81
C GLU A 28 -16.78 -10.77 6.27
N LEU A 29 -16.40 -9.70 5.59
CA LEU A 29 -16.73 -8.32 5.90
C LEU A 29 -17.34 -7.69 4.66
N ASN A 30 -18.65 -7.49 4.65
CA ASN A 30 -19.38 -6.95 3.51
C ASN A 30 -19.84 -5.53 3.83
N GLU A 31 -19.31 -4.53 3.12
CA GLU A 31 -19.59 -3.11 3.37
C GLU A 31 -19.31 -2.69 4.83
N CYS A 32 -18.30 -3.30 5.46
CA CYS A 32 -17.91 -3.00 6.84
C CYS A 32 -16.88 -1.87 6.92
N GLU A 33 -16.76 -1.29 8.10
CA GLU A 33 -15.70 -0.32 8.43
C GLU A 33 -14.75 -0.93 9.46
N ILE A 34 -13.46 -1.00 9.12
CA ILE A 34 -12.39 -1.23 10.08
C ILE A 34 -11.73 0.11 10.37
N ILE A 35 -11.81 0.57 11.62
CA ILE A 35 -11.14 1.78 12.08
C ILE A 35 -10.02 1.36 13.03
N SER A 36 -8.78 1.52 12.58
CA SER A 36 -7.60 1.06 13.28
C SER A 36 -6.81 2.22 13.88
N ASN A 37 -6.63 2.18 15.20
CA ASN A 37 -5.68 3.05 15.92
C ASN A 37 -4.39 2.30 16.29
N CYS A 38 -4.12 1.16 15.63
CA CYS A 38 -3.09 0.21 16.03
C CYS A 38 -1.75 0.46 15.33
N GLU A 39 -0.67 0.11 16.02
CA GLU A 39 0.64 -0.20 15.44
C GLU A 39 0.62 -1.63 14.86
N THR A 40 1.62 -1.94 14.03
CA THR A 40 1.75 -3.22 13.32
C THR A 40 1.64 -4.42 14.27
N GLU A 41 2.27 -4.35 15.45
CA GLU A 41 2.31 -5.43 16.44
C GLU A 41 0.94 -5.72 17.09
N ALA A 42 0.01 -4.77 17.03
CA ALA A 42 -1.32 -4.89 17.58
C ALA A 42 -2.36 -5.40 16.55
N ILE A 43 -1.94 -5.74 15.32
CA ILE A 43 -2.81 -6.29 14.28
C ILE A 43 -2.27 -7.65 13.82
N ALA A 44 -3.15 -8.64 13.74
CA ALA A 44 -2.87 -9.92 13.11
C ALA A 44 -4.01 -10.28 12.15
N ILE A 45 -3.70 -10.40 10.86
CA ILE A 45 -4.63 -10.94 9.87
C ILE A 45 -4.42 -12.46 9.79
N ALA A 46 -5.47 -13.21 10.08
CA ALA A 46 -5.48 -14.67 10.08
C ALA A 46 -6.35 -15.26 8.97
N GLY A 47 -6.96 -14.43 8.12
CA GLY A 47 -7.88 -14.85 7.07
C GLY A 47 -9.11 -13.96 7.02
N ILE A 48 -9.08 -12.92 6.19
CA ILE A 48 -10.23 -12.03 5.97
C ILE A 48 -10.59 -11.94 4.49
N LYS A 49 -11.89 -11.77 4.22
CA LYS A 49 -12.42 -11.34 2.93
C LYS A 49 -13.23 -10.08 3.15
N MET A 50 -12.81 -8.97 2.59
CA MET A 50 -13.50 -7.69 2.72
C MET A 50 -13.98 -7.22 1.35
N ASN A 51 -15.30 -7.16 1.20
CA ASN A 51 -15.99 -6.77 -0.02
C ASN A 51 -16.70 -5.44 0.22
N GLY A 52 -16.20 -4.36 -0.36
CA GLY A 52 -16.70 -3.02 -0.08
C GLY A 52 -16.26 -2.50 1.30
N GLY A 53 -16.65 -1.26 1.59
CA GLY A 53 -16.44 -0.64 2.89
C GLY A 53 -15.10 0.09 3.03
N VAL A 54 -14.66 0.29 4.26
CA VAL A 54 -13.52 1.18 4.58
C VAL A 54 -12.52 0.50 5.50
N PHE A 55 -11.25 0.55 5.15
CA PHE A 55 -10.13 0.26 6.04
C PHE A 55 -9.41 1.58 6.35
N GLU A 56 -9.63 2.13 7.54
CA GLU A 56 -9.08 3.40 7.97
C GLU A 56 -8.03 3.20 9.05
N GLN A 57 -6.85 3.78 8.82
CA GLN A 57 -5.70 3.63 9.68
C GLN A 57 -5.28 4.99 10.25
N ASN A 58 -5.68 5.26 11.49
CA ASN A 58 -5.51 6.56 12.15
C ASN A 58 -4.08 6.82 12.66
N ARG A 59 -3.29 5.75 12.83
CA ARG A 59 -1.85 5.80 13.16
C ARG A 59 -1.08 5.22 11.98
N SER A 60 0.08 5.73 11.59
CA SER A 60 0.82 5.12 10.48
C SER A 60 1.07 3.63 10.70
N LEU A 61 0.65 2.79 9.74
CA LEU A 61 0.94 1.37 9.73
C LEU A 61 2.23 1.14 8.94
N VAL A 62 3.18 0.42 9.53
CA VAL A 62 4.56 0.36 9.03
C VAL A 62 5.00 -1.09 8.82
N ASN A 63 5.52 -1.41 7.63
CA ASN A 63 6.03 -2.72 7.25
C ASN A 63 5.04 -3.86 7.52
N PHE A 64 3.75 -3.61 7.26
CA PHE A 64 2.70 -4.59 7.47
C PHE A 64 2.38 -5.31 6.16
N ASN A 65 2.42 -6.64 6.19
CA ASN A 65 2.03 -7.46 5.05
C ASN A 65 0.59 -7.91 5.25
N PHE A 66 -0.30 -7.54 4.32
CA PHE A 66 -1.69 -7.95 4.34
C PHE A 66 -1.89 -9.40 3.84
N GLU A 67 -1.02 -10.31 4.26
CA GLU A 67 -1.14 -11.73 3.95
C GLU A 67 -2.46 -12.29 4.49
N LYS A 68 -3.05 -13.25 3.78
CA LYS A 68 -4.36 -13.86 4.15
C LYS A 68 -5.52 -12.85 4.14
N ALA A 69 -5.34 -11.68 3.53
CA ALA A 69 -6.42 -10.73 3.28
C ALA A 69 -6.82 -10.75 1.81
N HIS A 70 -8.12 -10.79 1.55
CA HIS A 70 -8.69 -10.54 0.23
C HIS A 70 -9.50 -9.25 0.30
N PHE A 71 -9.10 -8.25 -0.48
CA PHE A 71 -9.77 -6.97 -0.55
C PHE A 71 -10.36 -6.76 -1.94
N ASN A 72 -11.65 -6.48 -2.00
CA ASN A 72 -12.33 -6.10 -3.23
C ASN A 72 -13.25 -4.89 -2.98
N ASN A 73 -13.17 -3.86 -3.82
CA ASN A 73 -13.97 -2.62 -3.67
C ASN A 73 -13.76 -1.88 -2.32
N VAL A 74 -12.61 -2.03 -1.66
CA VAL A 74 -12.35 -1.42 -0.34
C VAL A 74 -11.71 -0.04 -0.51
N LEU A 75 -12.21 0.95 0.24
CA LEU A 75 -11.58 2.25 0.40
C LEU A 75 -10.57 2.21 1.55
N PHE A 76 -9.30 2.44 1.25
CA PHE A 76 -8.23 2.60 2.22
C PHE A 76 -8.00 4.08 2.54
N LYS A 77 -7.88 4.37 3.85
CA LYS A 77 -7.57 5.71 4.36
C LYS A 77 -6.43 5.66 5.34
N GLY A 78 -5.72 6.77 5.47
CA GLY A 78 -4.63 6.94 6.46
C GLY A 78 -3.24 6.71 5.88
N ASN A 79 -2.27 6.43 6.74
CA ASN A 79 -0.87 6.39 6.35
C ASN A 79 -0.32 4.95 6.38
N TYR A 80 0.28 4.53 5.27
CA TYR A 80 0.89 3.21 5.10
C TYR A 80 2.32 3.38 4.60
N ILE A 81 3.27 2.73 5.28
CA ILE A 81 4.70 2.88 4.99
C ILE A 81 5.30 1.49 4.88
N GLY A 82 5.84 1.13 3.72
CA GLY A 82 6.48 -0.18 3.53
C GLY A 82 5.52 -1.37 3.60
N CYS A 83 4.21 -1.15 3.47
CA CYS A 83 3.21 -2.23 3.53
C CYS A 83 3.07 -2.97 2.20
N ASP A 84 2.76 -4.26 2.28
CA ASP A 84 2.50 -5.11 1.12
C ASP A 84 1.00 -5.43 1.01
N PHE A 85 0.44 -5.18 -0.17
CA PHE A 85 -0.92 -5.54 -0.55
C PHE A 85 -0.88 -6.67 -1.57
N GLY A 86 -1.44 -7.83 -1.23
CA GLY A 86 -1.31 -9.07 -1.99
C GLY A 86 -0.28 -10.01 -1.37
N ASP A 87 0.15 -11.02 -2.13
CA ASP A 87 1.11 -12.04 -1.69
C ASP A 87 2.24 -12.20 -2.74
N TRP A 88 3.47 -12.43 -2.28
CA TRP A 88 4.61 -12.67 -3.17
C TRP A 88 4.53 -14.04 -3.85
N ASP A 89 4.02 -15.05 -3.13
CA ASP A 89 4.07 -16.43 -3.58
C ASP A 89 2.78 -16.81 -4.34
N LEU A 90 1.60 -16.59 -3.74
CA LEU A 90 0.34 -17.17 -4.22
C LEU A 90 -0.85 -16.19 -4.11
N GLU A 91 -1.46 -15.82 -5.25
CA GLU A 91 -2.68 -14.97 -5.31
C GLU A 91 -3.87 -15.56 -4.53
N GLU A 92 -3.95 -16.89 -4.43
CA GLU A 92 -4.99 -17.57 -3.65
C GLU A 92 -4.90 -17.30 -2.14
N ARG A 93 -3.72 -16.86 -1.65
CA ARG A 93 -3.48 -16.53 -0.24
C ARG A 93 -3.84 -15.09 0.08
N SER A 94 -3.67 -14.15 -0.84
CA SER A 94 -4.07 -12.75 -0.67
C SER A 94 -4.30 -12.12 -2.02
N SER A 95 -5.35 -11.31 -2.11
CA SER A 95 -5.70 -10.61 -3.36
C SER A 95 -6.18 -9.20 -3.07
N ILE A 96 -5.93 -8.30 -4.01
CA ILE A 96 -6.44 -6.94 -3.99
C ILE A 96 -6.98 -6.56 -5.37
N SER A 97 -8.20 -6.02 -5.42
CA SER A 97 -8.84 -5.62 -6.68
C SER A 97 -9.85 -4.49 -6.46
N ASN A 98 -9.95 -3.58 -7.43
CA ASN A 98 -10.95 -2.50 -7.42
C ASN A 98 -10.89 -1.61 -6.16
N CYS A 99 -9.71 -1.50 -5.53
CA CYS A 99 -9.55 -0.78 -4.28
C CYS A 99 -9.19 0.70 -4.52
N ASP A 100 -9.63 1.55 -3.60
CA ASP A 100 -9.41 2.99 -3.64
C ASP A 100 -8.46 3.42 -2.52
N PHE A 101 -7.35 4.03 -2.88
CA PHE A 101 -6.34 4.60 -1.99
C PHE A 101 -6.26 6.13 -2.11
N SER A 102 -7.22 6.78 -2.76
CA SER A 102 -7.22 8.24 -2.97
C SER A 102 -7.16 9.06 -1.68
N LEU A 103 -7.56 8.48 -0.56
CA LEU A 103 -7.51 9.08 0.79
C LEU A 103 -6.38 8.50 1.67
N ALA A 104 -5.44 7.77 1.08
CA ALA A 104 -4.29 7.21 1.75
C ALA A 104 -3.00 7.97 1.37
N LEU A 105 -2.05 8.02 2.31
CA LEU A 105 -0.66 8.34 2.03
C LEU A 105 0.12 7.02 1.98
N LEU A 106 0.76 6.76 0.85
CA LEU A 106 1.51 5.53 0.62
C LEU A 106 2.98 5.83 0.36
N ASP A 107 3.87 5.10 1.01
CA ASP A 107 5.30 5.34 0.90
C ASP A 107 6.12 4.05 1.04
N GLY A 108 6.71 3.61 -0.07
CA GLY A 108 7.37 2.32 -0.17
C GLY A 108 6.40 1.13 -0.10
N CYS A 109 5.10 1.35 -0.30
CA CYS A 109 4.12 0.27 -0.33
C CYS A 109 4.21 -0.50 -1.65
N ARG A 110 3.98 -1.80 -1.59
CA ARG A 110 4.06 -2.70 -2.74
C ARG A 110 2.71 -3.35 -3.00
N PHE A 111 2.35 -3.42 -4.27
CA PHE A 111 1.17 -4.12 -4.76
C PHE A 111 1.63 -5.34 -5.52
N LEU A 112 1.12 -6.51 -5.13
CA LEU A 112 1.63 -7.80 -5.57
C LEU A 112 0.54 -8.53 -6.35
N ARG A 113 0.91 -9.04 -7.53
CA ARG A 113 0.08 -9.93 -8.35
C ARG A 113 -1.38 -9.47 -8.50
N CYS A 114 -1.56 -8.17 -8.75
CA CYS A 114 -2.86 -7.56 -9.06
C CYS A 114 -2.77 -6.75 -10.35
N ASP A 115 -3.91 -6.42 -10.96
CA ASP A 115 -3.93 -5.48 -12.07
C ASP A 115 -4.01 -4.03 -11.54
N PRO A 116 -2.96 -3.22 -11.70
CA PRO A 116 -2.91 -1.86 -11.16
C PRO A 116 -3.92 -0.91 -11.82
N ASN A 117 -4.50 -1.25 -12.97
CA ASN A 117 -5.54 -0.43 -13.61
C ASN A 117 -6.85 -0.40 -12.80
N TYR A 118 -7.04 -1.41 -11.94
CA TYR A 118 -8.19 -1.47 -11.03
C TYR A 118 -7.85 -0.93 -9.64
N ILE A 119 -6.69 -0.31 -9.45
CA ILE A 119 -6.32 0.34 -8.19
C ILE A 119 -6.34 1.86 -8.39
N GLN A 120 -7.15 2.54 -7.59
CA GLN A 120 -7.15 4.01 -7.59
C GLN A 120 -6.07 4.50 -6.62
N PHE A 121 -4.90 4.82 -7.17
CA PHE A 121 -3.76 5.33 -6.40
C PHE A 121 -3.98 6.76 -5.86
N PRO A 122 -3.28 7.15 -4.78
CA PRO A 122 -3.38 8.52 -4.27
C PRO A 122 -2.82 9.55 -5.24
N LYS A 123 -3.36 10.76 -5.15
CA LYS A 123 -2.88 11.93 -5.90
C LYS A 123 -1.50 12.37 -5.43
N TRP A 124 -0.84 13.18 -6.27
CA TRP A 124 0.35 13.92 -5.91
C TRP A 124 0.17 14.61 -4.54
N PRO A 125 1.13 14.53 -3.61
CA PRO A 125 2.53 14.15 -3.76
C PRO A 125 2.85 12.65 -3.71
N CYS A 126 1.86 11.77 -3.73
CA CYS A 126 2.11 10.36 -3.98
C CYS A 126 2.47 10.13 -5.46
N PHE A 127 3.38 9.20 -5.71
CA PHE A 127 3.66 8.68 -7.05
C PHE A 127 3.72 7.16 -6.99
N THR A 128 3.53 6.52 -8.14
CA THR A 128 3.61 5.06 -8.28
C THR A 128 4.50 4.70 -9.45
N ILE A 129 5.38 3.72 -9.29
CA ILE A 129 6.13 3.10 -10.39
C ILE A 129 5.39 1.80 -10.72
N ILE A 130 4.76 1.73 -11.89
CA ILE A 130 4.16 0.50 -12.41
C ILE A 130 5.26 -0.40 -12.99
N SER A 131 5.16 -1.71 -12.78
CA SER A 131 6.20 -2.69 -13.15
C SER A 131 7.61 -2.24 -12.72
N PRO A 132 7.84 -2.00 -11.41
CA PRO A 132 9.07 -1.43 -10.86
C PRO A 132 10.36 -2.13 -11.32
N CYS A 133 10.33 -3.45 -11.51
CA CYS A 133 11.47 -4.23 -12.00
C CYS A 133 11.93 -3.80 -13.40
N GLU A 134 11.01 -3.39 -14.29
CA GLU A 134 11.31 -2.92 -15.65
C GLU A 134 11.97 -1.53 -15.63
N ALA A 135 11.62 -0.70 -14.65
CA ALA A 135 12.22 0.62 -14.46
C ALA A 135 13.64 0.56 -13.86
N ARG A 136 14.07 -0.59 -13.31
CA ARG A 136 15.34 -0.75 -12.58
C ARG A 136 16.56 -0.34 -13.39
N GLN A 137 16.70 -0.83 -14.61
CA GLN A 137 17.87 -0.52 -15.44
C GLN A 137 17.95 0.97 -15.76
N TYR A 138 16.81 1.60 -16.04
CA TYR A 138 16.75 3.05 -16.20
C TYR A 138 17.22 3.76 -14.92
N VAL A 139 16.68 3.40 -13.76
CA VAL A 139 17.07 3.99 -12.47
C VAL A 139 18.57 3.86 -12.20
N LEU A 140 19.16 2.67 -12.38
CA LEU A 140 20.57 2.43 -12.10
C LEU A 140 21.52 3.16 -13.08
N SER A 141 21.07 3.41 -14.31
CA SER A 141 21.89 4.07 -15.34
C SER A 141 22.02 5.59 -15.17
N ARG A 142 21.26 6.20 -14.25
CA ARG A 142 21.12 7.65 -14.13
C ARG A 142 21.87 8.18 -12.91
N ASN A 143 22.49 9.35 -13.07
CA ASN A 143 23.05 10.10 -11.95
C ASN A 143 21.95 10.90 -11.26
N TRP A 144 21.41 10.34 -10.19
CA TRP A 144 20.40 11.00 -9.38
C TRP A 144 21.03 12.00 -8.41
N PRO A 145 20.36 13.12 -8.10
CA PRO A 145 20.78 13.99 -7.02
C PRO A 145 20.69 13.28 -5.67
N GLU A 146 21.68 13.53 -4.81
CA GLU A 146 21.65 13.15 -3.38
C GLU A 146 21.33 11.66 -3.17
N LYS A 147 20.42 11.33 -2.24
CA LYS A 147 20.01 9.96 -1.90
C LYS A 147 18.81 9.49 -2.69
N ILE A 148 18.34 10.26 -3.68
CA ILE A 148 17.16 9.89 -4.48
C ILE A 148 17.41 8.58 -5.23
N GLY A 149 18.60 8.42 -5.81
CA GLY A 149 18.97 7.20 -6.53
C GLY A 149 18.93 5.95 -5.65
N VAL A 150 19.31 6.06 -4.38
CA VAL A 150 19.25 4.95 -3.41
C VAL A 150 17.80 4.57 -3.09
N ILE A 151 16.93 5.55 -2.94
CA ILE A 151 15.50 5.29 -2.65
C ILE A 151 14.85 4.62 -3.87
N LEU A 152 15.08 5.16 -5.07
CA LEU A 152 14.53 4.59 -6.31
C LEU A 152 15.14 3.22 -6.62
N SER A 153 16.41 2.98 -6.31
CA SER A 153 17.02 1.66 -6.50
C SER A 153 16.37 0.62 -5.60
N ILE A 154 15.95 0.98 -4.38
CA ILE A 154 15.20 0.10 -3.48
C ILE A 154 13.79 -0.14 -4.05
N TYR A 155 13.09 0.90 -4.50
CA TYR A 155 11.73 0.76 -5.06
C TYR A 155 11.68 -0.08 -6.33
N THR A 156 12.78 -0.15 -7.07
CA THR A 156 12.89 -0.94 -8.30
C THR A 156 13.65 -2.26 -8.10
N ASP A 157 14.06 -2.58 -6.86
CA ASP A 157 14.66 -3.88 -6.52
C ASP A 157 13.58 -4.87 -6.11
N THR A 158 12.78 -5.28 -7.09
CA THR A 158 11.64 -6.17 -6.86
C THR A 158 11.58 -7.24 -7.93
N ASP A 159 10.98 -8.36 -7.59
CA ASP A 159 10.61 -9.39 -8.56
C ASP A 159 9.39 -8.95 -9.41
N PRO A 160 9.14 -9.58 -10.58
CA PRO A 160 8.02 -9.25 -11.47
C PRO A 160 6.64 -9.34 -10.82
N GLU A 161 6.51 -10.10 -9.73
CA GLU A 161 5.32 -10.19 -8.89
C GLU A 161 4.89 -8.86 -8.31
N CYS A 162 5.83 -7.95 -8.08
CA CYS A 162 5.54 -6.60 -7.65
C CYS A 162 5.12 -5.76 -8.86
N VAL A 163 3.83 -5.56 -9.01
CA VAL A 163 3.24 -4.85 -10.16
C VAL A 163 3.23 -3.33 -9.98
N ALA A 164 3.35 -2.86 -8.74
CA ALA A 164 3.48 -1.43 -8.45
C ALA A 164 4.17 -1.16 -7.10
N VAL A 165 4.98 -0.09 -7.06
CA VAL A 165 5.55 0.46 -5.81
C VAL A 165 5.19 1.94 -5.71
N THR A 166 4.73 2.39 -4.54
CA THR A 166 4.37 3.80 -4.30
C THR A 166 5.45 4.54 -3.52
N GLY A 167 5.44 5.87 -3.61
CA GLY A 167 6.34 6.72 -2.84
C GLY A 167 5.72 8.06 -2.48
N ASP A 168 6.14 8.61 -1.33
CA ASP A 168 5.80 9.98 -0.93
C ASP A 168 6.90 10.95 -1.39
N ALA A 169 6.61 11.71 -2.45
CA ALA A 169 7.53 12.71 -2.97
C ALA A 169 7.81 13.83 -1.96
N SER A 170 6.88 14.19 -1.09
CA SER A 170 7.10 15.22 -0.06
C SER A 170 8.17 14.78 0.93
N ARG A 171 8.10 13.52 1.37
CA ARG A 171 9.11 12.94 2.25
C ARG A 171 10.47 12.90 1.55
N ILE A 172 10.53 12.42 0.31
CA ILE A 172 11.79 12.32 -0.46
C ILE A 172 12.40 13.71 -0.69
N ALA A 173 11.61 14.68 -1.16
CA ALA A 173 12.06 16.04 -1.42
C ALA A 173 12.62 16.70 -0.15
N LYS A 174 11.89 16.60 0.97
CA LYS A 174 12.32 17.11 2.27
C LYS A 174 13.64 16.49 2.73
N LYS A 175 13.80 15.17 2.58
CA LYS A 175 15.03 14.45 3.00
C LYS A 175 16.25 14.83 2.16
N ASN A 176 16.05 15.18 0.90
CA ASN A 176 17.10 15.54 -0.05
C ASN A 176 17.25 17.05 -0.26
N ARG A 177 16.48 17.88 0.46
CA ARG A 177 16.53 19.35 0.40
C ARG A 177 16.34 19.91 -1.01
N ILE A 178 15.50 19.26 -1.82
CA ILE A 178 15.04 19.76 -3.12
C ILE A 178 13.57 20.13 -3.06
N THR A 179 13.09 20.89 -4.04
CA THR A 179 11.67 21.23 -4.15
C THR A 179 10.84 20.04 -4.65
N LEU A 180 9.55 20.05 -4.34
CA LEU A 180 8.60 19.08 -4.90
C LEU A 180 8.54 19.13 -6.43
N LEU A 181 8.69 20.33 -7.01
CA LEU A 181 8.68 20.51 -8.47
C LEU A 181 9.90 19.85 -9.11
N GLU A 182 11.11 20.13 -8.60
CA GLU A 182 12.34 19.49 -9.08
C GLU A 182 12.25 17.96 -8.97
N LEU A 183 11.73 17.44 -7.84
CA LEU A 183 11.55 15.99 -7.69
C LEU A 183 10.53 15.45 -8.71
N ARG A 184 9.41 16.15 -8.93
CA ARG A 184 8.41 15.73 -9.91
C ARG A 184 9.01 15.64 -11.32
N GLU A 185 9.81 16.63 -11.73
CA GLU A 185 10.50 16.64 -13.02
C GLU A 185 11.51 15.49 -13.18
N LEU A 186 12.15 15.07 -12.09
CA LEU A 186 13.03 13.91 -12.07
C LEU A 186 12.25 12.60 -12.21
N LEU A 187 11.14 12.46 -11.46
CA LEU A 187 10.31 11.26 -11.44
C LEU A 187 9.60 11.03 -12.78
N LEU A 188 9.11 12.09 -13.44
CA LEU A 188 8.42 12.00 -14.74
C LEU A 188 9.27 11.36 -15.87
N LYS A 189 10.59 11.26 -15.67
CA LYS A 189 11.49 10.63 -16.64
C LYS A 189 11.62 9.11 -16.44
N ILE A 190 11.10 8.56 -15.34
CA ILE A 190 11.14 7.13 -15.05
C ILE A 190 10.11 6.42 -15.93
N PRO A 191 10.46 5.34 -16.65
CA PRO A 191 9.49 4.52 -17.37
C PRO A 191 8.38 4.04 -16.43
N ASN A 192 7.14 3.98 -16.94
CA ASN A 192 5.98 3.47 -16.22
C ASN A 192 5.67 4.22 -14.90
N ILE A 193 6.14 5.46 -14.75
CA ILE A 193 5.76 6.34 -13.64
C ILE A 193 4.30 6.78 -13.81
N LEU A 194 3.53 6.68 -12.73
CA LEU A 194 2.19 7.20 -12.58
C LEU A 194 2.19 8.30 -11.52
N ILE A 195 1.78 9.50 -11.92
CA ILE A 195 1.49 10.62 -11.03
C ILE A 195 0.08 11.10 -11.37
N VAL A 196 -0.81 11.05 -10.38
CA VAL A 196 -2.20 11.52 -10.51
C VAL A 196 -2.30 12.93 -9.95
N ASP A 197 -2.95 13.85 -10.67
CA ASP A 197 -3.16 15.23 -10.25
C ASP A 197 -4.47 15.43 -9.46
#